data_AF-A0A449BKQ9-F1
#
_entry.id   AF-A0A449BKQ9-F1
#
_cell.length_a   1.000
_cell.length_b   1.000
_cell.length_c   1.000
_cell.angle_alpha   90.00
_cell.angle_beta   90.00
_cell.angle_gamma   90.00
#
_symmetry.space_group_name_H-M   'P 1'
#
loop_
_entity.id
_entity.type
_entity.pdbx_description
1 polymer ?
#
loop_
_entity_poly.entity_id
_entity_poly.type
_entity_poly.pdbx_seq_one_letter_code
_entity_poly.pdbx_strand_id
1 'polypeptide(L)'
;MKQATLLLSIDNNQINEFIRMNNGTIVSSSNMLENVNLFEEPNLIVTNLPISREKRIRIYTLLKSHNYYVSSLLLHAPLNVILKDTLNAEERIFNYKFMGPPRIGVDCDEITVGNNYHFLKPNTNLDDVLMYSKKYGILKTIKAYIHADYREELKNIACEHETPYHLESIHEHIDMCIINSNTQTLQTTALLHDLGKTVCKNVGSYKGHDKLSSLYAMMFFNDVEKSTLNNFDIIEIINQHMQAHKGISEKVIQESKLNSYILNQIELFKQIDEKSRRTGK
;
A
#
# COMPACT_ATOMS: atom_id res chain seq x y z
N MET A 1 4.25 18.38 23.84
CA MET A 1 4.92 17.31 23.08
C MET A 1 5.09 17.82 21.66
N LYS A 2 6.29 17.73 21.06
CA LYS A 2 6.49 18.21 19.68
C LYS A 2 5.80 17.27 18.70
N GLN A 3 5.22 17.82 17.64
CA GLN A 3 4.47 17.05 16.64
C GLN A 3 5.09 17.23 15.26
N ALA A 4 5.18 16.14 14.51
CA ALA A 4 5.58 16.16 13.12
C ALA A 4 4.61 15.32 12.29
N THR A 5 4.13 15.91 11.20
CA THR A 5 3.28 15.22 10.23
C THR A 5 4.10 14.91 8.98
N LEU A 6 4.20 13.62 8.65
CA LEU A 6 4.71 13.16 7.36
C LEU A 6 3.54 13.10 6.38
N LEU A 7 3.50 14.04 5.44
CA LEU A 7 2.46 14.07 4.41
C LEU A 7 2.86 13.18 3.23
N LEU A 8 2.14 12.07 3.06
CA LEU A 8 2.34 11.09 2.00
C LEU A 8 1.25 11.29 0.95
N SER A 9 1.58 12.01 -0.11
CA SER A 9 0.65 12.29 -1.21
C SER A 9 1.40 12.57 -2.49
N ILE A 10 0.86 12.08 -3.59
CA ILE A 10 1.31 12.37 -4.95
C ILE A 10 0.35 13.30 -5.69
N ASP A 11 -0.72 13.76 -5.02
CA ASP A 11 -1.65 14.76 -5.52
C ASP A 11 -1.26 16.14 -4.97
N ASN A 12 -0.73 16.99 -5.85
CA ASN A 12 -0.30 18.34 -5.51
C ASN A 12 -1.46 19.21 -5.00
N ASN A 13 -2.70 18.98 -5.46
CA ASN A 13 -3.84 19.77 -5.03
C ASN A 13 -4.16 19.48 -3.56
N GLN A 14 -4.20 18.20 -3.19
CA GLN A 14 -4.40 17.78 -1.80
C GLN A 14 -3.26 18.25 -0.89
N ILE A 15 -2.01 18.24 -1.37
CA ILE A 15 -0.88 18.80 -0.62
C ILE A 15 -1.08 20.29 -0.36
N ASN A 16 -1.42 21.06 -1.40
CA ASN A 16 -1.58 22.51 -1.30
C ASN A 16 -2.77 22.88 -0.41
N GLU A 17 -3.87 22.14 -0.50
CA GLU A 17 -5.03 22.32 0.37
C GLU A 17 -4.68 22.04 1.83
N PHE A 18 -4.02 20.90 2.10
CA PHE A 18 -3.57 20.57 3.45
C PHE A 18 -2.63 21.63 4.02
N ILE A 19 -1.66 22.09 3.23
CA ILE A 19 -0.73 23.16 3.61
C ILE A 19 -1.49 24.45 3.96
N ARG A 20 -2.47 24.86 3.14
CA ARG A 20 -3.27 26.08 3.40
C ARG A 20 -4.07 26.01 4.69
N MET A 21 -4.50 24.82 5.10
CA MET A 21 -5.33 24.61 6.28
C MET A 21 -4.54 24.47 7.59
N ASN A 22 -3.21 24.33 7.53
CA ASN A 22 -2.39 24.02 8.69
C ASN A 22 -1.31 25.07 8.94
N ASN A 23 -1.15 25.49 10.20
CA ASN A 23 -0.19 26.52 10.63
C ASN A 23 1.11 25.87 11.18
N GLY A 24 1.80 25.07 10.37
CA GLY A 24 3.06 24.41 10.74
C GLY A 24 4.24 24.82 9.87
N THR A 25 5.46 24.61 10.34
CA THR A 25 6.67 24.85 9.53
C THR A 25 6.80 23.77 8.47
N ILE A 26 6.80 24.18 7.21
CA ILE A 26 6.77 23.27 6.06
C ILE A 26 8.19 23.00 5.58
N VAL A 27 8.52 21.72 5.46
CA VAL A 27 9.81 21.25 4.95
C VAL A 27 9.56 20.41 3.72
N SER A 28 9.92 20.93 2.55
CA SER A 28 9.53 20.39 1.24
C SER A 28 10.47 19.33 0.65
N SER A 29 11.35 18.73 1.46
CA SER A 29 12.09 17.51 1.10
C SER A 29 12.86 16.94 2.30
N SER A 30 13.23 15.66 2.24
CA SER A 30 14.09 15.02 3.25
C SER A 30 15.43 15.72 3.45
N ASN A 31 15.98 16.34 2.40
CA ASN A 31 17.28 17.01 2.44
C ASN A 31 17.19 18.40 3.09
N MET A 32 15.99 18.96 3.22
CA MET A 32 15.77 20.25 3.88
C MET A 32 15.55 20.10 5.39
N LEU A 33 15.23 18.91 5.90
CA LEU A 33 15.14 18.63 7.35
C LEU A 33 16.47 18.89 8.08
N GLU A 34 17.61 18.66 7.40
CA GLU A 34 18.94 18.93 7.96
C GLU A 34 19.20 20.43 8.21
N ASN A 35 18.45 21.31 7.53
CA ASN A 35 18.57 22.77 7.65
C ASN A 35 17.53 23.38 8.60
N VAL A 36 16.68 22.56 9.24
CA VAL A 36 15.65 23.03 10.16
C VAL A 36 16.18 22.96 11.59
N ASN A 37 15.99 24.03 12.35
CA ASN A 37 16.28 23.99 13.78
C ASN A 37 15.17 23.23 14.53
N LEU A 38 15.29 21.90 14.56
CA LEU A 38 14.33 21.01 15.22
C LEU A 38 14.17 21.27 16.73
N PHE A 39 15.06 22.06 17.35
CA PHE A 39 14.89 22.47 18.75
C PHE A 39 13.79 23.53 18.91
N GLU A 40 13.58 24.38 17.92
CA GLU A 40 12.69 25.55 17.99
C GLU A 40 11.31 25.29 17.36
N GLU A 41 11.15 24.25 16.55
CA GLU A 41 9.91 23.99 15.80
C GLU A 41 8.95 23.05 16.55
N PRO A 42 7.85 23.52 17.15
CA PRO A 42 6.93 22.65 17.88
C PRO A 42 6.07 21.77 16.95
N ASN A 43 5.79 22.25 15.73
CA ASN A 43 4.90 21.61 14.76
C ASN A 43 5.54 21.64 13.36
N LEU A 44 5.91 20.46 12.85
CA LEU A 44 6.56 20.31 11.56
C LEU A 44 5.65 19.60 10.56
N ILE A 45 5.63 20.07 9.31
CA ILE A 45 4.99 19.37 8.20
C ILE A 45 6.06 19.04 7.17
N VAL A 46 6.34 17.75 7.00
CA VAL A 46 7.28 17.27 5.99
C VAL A 46 6.50 16.86 4.76
N THR A 47 6.70 17.55 3.64
CA THR A 47 5.91 17.39 2.41
C THR A 47 6.81 17.03 1.21
N ASN A 48 6.16 16.64 0.10
CA ASN A 48 6.67 16.58 -1.29
C ASN A 48 7.20 15.24 -1.82
N LEU A 49 6.35 14.19 -1.86
CA LEU A 49 6.80 12.81 -1.88
C LEU A 49 5.94 11.85 -2.69
N PRO A 50 6.59 10.86 -3.31
CA PRO A 50 6.71 9.61 -2.58
C PRO A 50 8.15 9.38 -2.15
N ILE A 51 8.38 9.37 -0.83
CA ILE A 51 9.64 8.87 -0.25
C ILE A 51 9.51 7.39 -0.06
N SER A 52 10.62 6.69 -0.33
CA SER A 52 10.78 5.31 0.10
C SER A 52 10.63 5.19 1.61
N ARG A 53 10.18 4.00 2.06
CA ARG A 53 10.14 3.63 3.48
C ARG A 53 11.49 3.85 4.16
N GLU A 54 12.60 3.54 3.49
CA GLU A 54 13.95 3.79 4.00
C GLU A 54 14.17 5.26 4.37
N LYS A 55 13.79 6.19 3.48
CA LYS A 55 13.90 7.62 3.78
C LYS A 55 12.96 8.03 4.92
N ARG A 56 11.73 7.48 4.98
CA ARG A 56 10.82 7.73 6.11
C ARG A 56 11.40 7.26 7.43
N ILE A 57 12.04 6.09 7.48
CA ILE A 57 12.71 5.57 8.68
C ILE A 57 13.81 6.54 9.15
N ARG A 58 14.61 7.08 8.23
CA ARG A 58 15.66 8.07 8.57
C ARG A 58 15.05 9.34 9.16
N ILE A 59 14.00 9.88 8.54
CA ILE A 59 13.27 11.06 9.03
C ILE A 59 12.65 10.78 10.41
N TYR A 60 11.95 9.65 10.54
CA TYR A 60 11.36 9.20 11.79
C TYR A 60 12.42 9.12 12.90
N THR A 61 13.54 8.45 12.65
CA THR A 61 14.64 8.32 13.62
C THR A 61 15.20 9.67 14.05
N LEU A 62 15.40 10.60 13.11
CA LEU A 62 15.86 11.96 13.39
C LEU A 62 14.84 12.74 14.24
N LEU A 63 13.55 12.65 13.91
CA LEU A 63 12.49 13.32 14.67
C LEU A 63 12.34 12.72 16.08
N LYS A 64 12.43 11.39 16.21
CA LYS A 64 12.39 10.72 17.51
C LYS A 64 13.56 11.11 18.41
N SER A 65 14.77 11.31 17.88
CA SER A 65 15.90 11.80 18.68
C SER A 65 15.70 13.21 19.23
N HIS A 66 14.74 13.96 18.69
CA HIS A 66 14.34 15.30 19.14
C HIS A 66 12.98 15.31 19.87
N ASN A 67 12.52 14.15 20.36
CA ASN A 67 11.26 13.99 21.12
C ASN A 67 9.98 14.40 20.38
N TYR A 68 9.95 14.23 19.05
CA TYR A 68 8.71 14.38 18.29
C TYR A 68 7.83 13.13 18.42
N TYR A 69 6.52 13.37 18.41
CA TYR A 69 5.52 12.39 18.03
C TYR A 69 5.26 12.54 16.52
N VAL A 70 5.38 11.43 15.77
CA VAL A 70 5.39 11.47 14.30
C VAL A 70 4.14 10.80 13.75
N SER A 71 3.21 11.58 13.21
CA SER A 71 2.03 11.06 12.49
C SER A 71 2.30 10.98 10.99
N SER A 72 1.80 9.95 10.33
CA SER A 72 1.75 9.88 8.86
C SER A 72 0.35 10.16 8.38
N LEU A 73 0.19 11.17 7.54
CA LEU A 73 -1.05 11.44 6.82
C LEU A 73 -0.92 10.93 5.39
N LEU A 74 -1.64 9.85 5.07
CA LEU A 74 -1.72 9.30 3.72
C LEU A 74 -2.91 9.93 2.98
N LEU A 75 -2.62 10.70 1.93
CA LEU A 75 -3.63 11.20 1.00
C LEU A 75 -3.42 10.50 -0.34
N HIS A 76 -4.27 9.50 -0.61
CA HIS A 76 -4.24 8.75 -1.85
C HIS A 76 -5.41 9.15 -2.75
N ALA A 77 -5.14 9.28 -4.04
CA ALA A 77 -6.16 9.47 -5.06
C ALA A 77 -6.03 8.37 -6.11
N PRO A 78 -7.14 8.02 -6.79
CA PRO A 78 -7.10 7.20 -8.00
C PRO A 78 -6.13 7.77 -9.05
N LEU A 79 -5.47 6.89 -9.80
CA LEU A 79 -4.49 7.23 -10.83
C LEU A 79 -5.08 8.16 -11.90
N ASN A 80 -6.33 7.96 -12.31
CA ASN A 80 -6.99 8.85 -13.30
C ASN A 80 -7.10 10.29 -12.79
N VAL A 81 -7.28 10.50 -11.48
CA VAL A 81 -7.28 11.83 -10.85
C VAL A 81 -5.88 12.40 -10.86
N ILE A 82 -4.87 11.60 -10.47
CA ILE A 82 -3.47 12.04 -10.40
C ILE A 82 -2.92 12.41 -11.78
N LEU A 83 -3.36 11.71 -12.81
CA LEU A 83 -2.95 11.98 -14.19
C LEU A 83 -3.77 13.08 -14.85
N LYS A 84 -4.83 13.57 -14.22
CA LYS A 84 -5.61 14.68 -14.75
C LYS A 84 -4.73 15.93 -14.77
N ASP A 85 -4.68 16.57 -15.94
CA ASP A 85 -3.96 17.83 -16.17
C ASP A 85 -2.44 17.78 -15.86
N THR A 86 -1.83 16.59 -15.90
CA THR A 86 -0.39 16.43 -15.67
C THR A 86 0.42 16.52 -16.96
N LEU A 87 1.48 17.34 -16.96
CA LEU A 87 2.46 17.40 -18.05
C LEU A 87 3.50 16.26 -17.98
N ASN A 88 3.65 15.59 -16.82
CA ASN A 88 4.67 14.56 -16.55
C ASN A 88 4.04 13.22 -16.14
N ALA A 89 3.20 12.65 -17.00
CA ALA A 89 2.44 11.43 -16.69
C ALA A 89 3.33 10.24 -16.30
N GLU A 90 4.47 10.03 -16.99
CA GLU A 90 5.38 8.91 -16.72
C GLU A 90 5.99 8.98 -15.31
N GLU A 91 6.44 10.16 -14.89
CA GLU A 91 7.00 10.38 -13.57
C GLU A 91 5.94 10.16 -12.48
N ARG A 92 4.71 10.65 -12.70
CA ARG A 92 3.59 10.44 -11.78
C ARG A 92 3.22 8.96 -11.64
N ILE A 93 3.17 8.23 -12.76
CA ILE A 93 2.94 6.78 -12.76
C ILE A 93 4.06 6.07 -12.01
N PHE A 94 5.32 6.43 -12.25
CA PHE A 94 6.45 5.85 -11.53
C PHE A 94 6.31 6.07 -10.01
N ASN A 95 6.03 7.30 -9.60
CA ASN A 95 5.82 7.68 -8.21
C ASN A 95 4.63 6.94 -7.58
N TYR A 96 3.52 6.78 -8.31
CA TYR A 96 2.35 6.00 -7.91
C TYR A 96 2.71 4.55 -7.57
N LYS A 97 3.45 3.87 -8.47
CA LYS A 97 3.84 2.46 -8.32
C LYS A 97 4.71 2.18 -7.11
N PHE A 98 5.51 3.15 -6.67
CA PHE A 98 6.46 2.98 -5.59
C PHE A 98 6.03 3.65 -4.28
N MET A 99 4.79 4.16 -4.23
CA MET A 99 4.21 4.63 -2.99
C MET A 99 3.84 3.43 -2.11
N GLY A 100 4.68 3.15 -1.11
CA GLY A 100 4.42 2.13 -0.11
C GLY A 100 3.77 2.72 1.14
N PRO A 101 2.85 1.99 1.80
CA PRO A 101 2.14 2.47 2.98
C PRO A 101 3.11 2.74 4.16
N PRO A 102 2.80 3.72 5.03
CA PRO A 102 3.48 3.89 6.31
C PRO A 102 3.26 2.69 7.23
N ARG A 103 4.09 2.56 8.27
CA ARG A 103 4.00 1.49 9.27
C ARG A 103 4.33 1.99 10.67
N ILE A 104 3.35 1.81 11.56
CA ILE A 104 3.46 2.16 12.98
C ILE A 104 4.64 1.44 13.62
N GLY A 105 5.41 2.20 14.40
CA GLY A 105 6.60 1.74 15.08
C GLY A 105 7.81 1.55 14.17
N VAL A 106 7.68 1.65 12.85
CA VAL A 106 8.82 1.56 11.91
C VAL A 106 9.17 2.93 11.37
N ASP A 107 8.19 3.65 10.83
CA ASP A 107 8.41 4.95 10.19
C ASP A 107 7.42 6.06 10.65
N CYS A 108 6.55 5.74 11.60
CA CYS A 108 5.62 6.67 12.25
C CYS A 108 5.11 6.09 13.58
N ASP A 109 4.53 6.94 14.42
CA ASP A 109 3.84 6.57 15.65
C ASP A 109 2.34 6.34 15.41
N GLU A 110 1.78 6.99 14.37
CA GLU A 110 0.36 6.95 14.01
C GLU A 110 0.17 7.10 12.51
N ILE A 111 -0.93 6.55 12.00
CA ILE A 111 -1.33 6.64 10.59
C ILE A 111 -2.76 7.17 10.51
N THR A 112 -2.95 8.19 9.69
CA THR A 112 -4.25 8.71 9.28
C THR A 112 -4.35 8.59 7.77
N VAL A 113 -5.47 8.05 7.27
CA VAL A 113 -5.79 8.05 5.83
C VAL A 113 -6.81 9.17 5.58
N GLY A 114 -6.56 10.02 4.60
CA GLY A 114 -7.48 11.08 4.22
C GLY A 114 -8.70 10.55 3.46
N ASN A 115 -9.88 11.09 3.75
CA ASN A 115 -11.17 10.60 3.25
C ASN A 115 -11.63 11.24 1.92
N ASN A 116 -10.70 11.69 1.07
CA ASN A 116 -11.08 12.35 -0.18
C ASN A 116 -11.50 11.36 -1.27
N TYR A 117 -11.04 10.12 -1.19
CA TYR A 117 -11.35 9.05 -2.13
C TYR A 117 -11.51 7.72 -1.41
N HIS A 118 -12.59 7.02 -1.73
CA HIS A 118 -12.89 5.69 -1.18
C HIS A 118 -12.52 4.61 -2.21
N PHE A 119 -11.77 3.61 -1.75
CA PHE A 119 -11.46 2.38 -2.47
C PHE A 119 -12.67 1.43 -2.52
N LEU A 120 -13.45 1.37 -1.44
CA LEU A 120 -14.66 0.56 -1.37
C LEU A 120 -15.93 1.41 -1.54
N LYS A 121 -17.02 0.75 -1.92
CA LYS A 121 -18.35 1.34 -1.83
C LYS A 121 -18.74 1.52 -0.35
N PRO A 122 -19.59 2.51 -0.02
CA PRO A 122 -20.06 2.71 1.35
C PRO A 122 -20.69 1.46 1.94
N ASN A 123 -20.58 1.32 3.26
CA ASN A 123 -21.14 0.23 4.06
C ASN A 123 -20.65 -1.18 3.64
N THR A 124 -19.39 -1.28 3.20
CA THR A 124 -18.80 -2.57 2.81
C THR A 124 -18.30 -3.32 4.05
N ASN A 125 -18.79 -4.55 4.24
CA ASN A 125 -18.34 -5.47 5.27
C ASN A 125 -17.28 -6.46 4.74
N LEU A 126 -16.23 -6.73 5.53
CA LEU A 126 -15.15 -7.64 5.13
C LEU A 126 -15.64 -9.07 4.90
N ASP A 127 -16.48 -9.61 5.78
CA ASP A 127 -16.96 -11.00 5.68
C ASP A 127 -17.80 -11.20 4.40
N ASP A 128 -18.59 -10.19 4.04
CA ASP A 128 -19.35 -10.20 2.78
C ASP A 128 -18.42 -10.19 1.57
N VAL A 129 -17.38 -9.37 1.58
CA VAL A 129 -16.39 -9.31 0.49
C VAL A 129 -15.68 -10.66 0.34
N LEU A 130 -15.25 -11.27 1.44
CA LEU A 130 -14.53 -12.56 1.43
C LEU A 130 -15.45 -13.72 1.01
N MET A 131 -16.68 -13.75 1.52
CA MET A 131 -17.68 -14.75 1.11
C MET A 131 -18.01 -14.61 -0.38
N TYR A 132 -18.18 -13.38 -0.85
CA TYR A 132 -18.48 -13.10 -2.25
C TYR A 132 -17.31 -13.48 -3.16
N SER A 133 -16.07 -13.11 -2.79
CA SER A 133 -14.89 -13.43 -3.59
C SER A 133 -14.66 -14.93 -3.72
N LYS A 134 -14.83 -15.69 -2.64
CA LYS A 134 -14.75 -17.15 -2.66
C LYS A 134 -15.82 -17.79 -3.55
N LYS A 135 -17.02 -17.22 -3.61
CA LYS A 135 -18.14 -17.76 -4.40
C LYS A 135 -18.11 -17.36 -5.86
N TYR A 136 -17.63 -16.15 -6.16
CA TYR A 136 -17.86 -15.49 -7.44
C TYR A 136 -16.58 -15.01 -8.15
N GLY A 137 -15.43 -15.10 -7.48
CA GLY A 137 -14.12 -14.67 -7.99
C GLY A 137 -13.89 -13.16 -7.89
N ILE A 138 -12.64 -12.76 -8.08
CA ILE A 138 -12.15 -11.40 -7.92
C ILE A 138 -12.80 -10.44 -8.92
N LEU A 139 -13.05 -10.86 -10.17
CA LEU A 139 -13.67 -9.99 -11.18
C LEU A 139 -15.06 -9.50 -10.79
N LYS A 140 -15.89 -10.41 -10.24
CA LYS A 140 -17.22 -10.04 -9.76
C LYS A 140 -17.13 -9.24 -8.46
N THR A 141 -16.18 -9.59 -7.60
CA THR A 141 -15.92 -8.86 -6.35
C THR A 141 -15.53 -7.41 -6.60
N ILE A 142 -14.65 -7.14 -7.57
CA ILE A 142 -14.26 -5.78 -7.97
C ILE A 142 -15.49 -4.98 -8.42
N LYS A 143 -16.35 -5.57 -9.26
CA LYS A 143 -17.58 -4.90 -9.71
C LYS A 143 -18.56 -4.63 -8.57
N ALA A 144 -18.67 -5.56 -7.62
CA ALA A 144 -19.60 -5.52 -6.51
C ALA A 144 -19.18 -4.53 -5.42
N TYR A 145 -17.91 -4.47 -5.04
CA TYR A 145 -17.45 -3.76 -3.83
C TYR A 145 -16.46 -2.61 -4.07
N ILE A 146 -15.67 -2.62 -5.14
CA ILE A 146 -14.70 -1.54 -5.39
C ILE A 146 -15.43 -0.31 -5.93
N HIS A 147 -15.04 0.87 -5.44
CA HIS A 147 -15.58 2.15 -5.87
C HIS A 147 -15.27 2.41 -7.36
N ALA A 148 -16.16 3.15 -8.04
CA ALA A 148 -16.06 3.36 -9.48
C ALA A 148 -14.73 3.98 -9.92
N ASP A 149 -14.18 4.89 -9.12
CA ASP A 149 -12.94 5.61 -9.47
C ASP A 149 -11.72 4.68 -9.57
N TYR A 150 -11.66 3.63 -8.75
CA TYR A 150 -10.57 2.64 -8.77
C TYR A 150 -10.81 1.49 -9.75
N ARG A 151 -12.06 1.25 -10.21
CA ARG A 151 -12.35 0.13 -11.13
C ARG A 151 -11.64 0.27 -12.47
N GLU A 152 -11.44 1.49 -12.97
CA GLU A 152 -10.72 1.72 -14.22
C GLU A 152 -9.24 1.32 -14.13
N GLU A 153 -8.61 1.47 -12.96
CA GLU A 153 -7.24 1.02 -12.73
C GLU A 153 -7.12 -0.50 -12.65
N LEU A 154 -8.17 -1.16 -12.17
CA LEU A 154 -8.20 -2.61 -11.99
C LEU A 154 -8.73 -3.37 -13.21
N LYS A 155 -9.13 -2.68 -14.28
CA LYS A 155 -9.77 -3.32 -15.46
C LYS A 155 -8.88 -4.36 -16.15
N ASN A 156 -7.57 -4.18 -16.07
CA ASN A 156 -6.58 -5.07 -16.69
C ASN A 156 -6.26 -6.31 -15.85
N ILE A 157 -6.96 -6.54 -14.72
CA ILE A 157 -6.79 -7.76 -13.91
C ILE A 157 -7.19 -9.04 -14.67
N ALA A 158 -8.04 -8.89 -15.69
CA ALA A 158 -8.42 -9.98 -16.58
C ALA A 158 -7.37 -10.28 -17.67
N CYS A 159 -6.34 -9.44 -17.84
CA CYS A 159 -5.34 -9.65 -18.88
C CYS A 159 -4.45 -10.85 -18.56
N GLU A 160 -4.04 -11.56 -19.62
CA GLU A 160 -3.07 -12.64 -19.54
C GLU A 160 -1.69 -12.13 -19.08
N HIS A 161 -0.95 -13.02 -18.43
CA HIS A 161 0.46 -12.79 -18.16
C HIS A 161 1.23 -12.85 -19.48
N GLU A 162 1.90 -11.77 -19.86
CA GLU A 162 2.81 -11.74 -21.02
C GLU A 162 4.16 -12.40 -20.68
N THR A 163 4.13 -13.56 -20.02
CA THR A 163 5.33 -14.30 -19.62
C THR A 163 5.11 -15.80 -19.82
N PRO A 164 6.10 -16.56 -20.30
CA PRO A 164 5.97 -18.00 -20.53
C PRO A 164 5.85 -18.82 -19.23
N TYR A 165 5.98 -18.19 -18.07
CA TYR A 165 6.01 -18.84 -16.75
C TYR A 165 4.65 -18.91 -16.05
N HIS A 166 3.66 -18.17 -16.52
CA HIS A 166 2.31 -18.12 -15.95
C HIS A 166 1.31 -18.32 -17.09
N LEU A 167 0.66 -19.48 -17.12
CA LEU A 167 -0.40 -19.78 -18.08
C LEU A 167 -1.74 -19.22 -17.64
N GLU A 168 -1.87 -18.91 -16.35
CA GLU A 168 -3.00 -18.22 -15.75
C GLU A 168 -2.93 -16.71 -16.00
N SER A 169 -4.09 -16.07 -16.03
CA SER A 169 -4.25 -14.61 -15.91
C SER A 169 -4.16 -14.16 -14.44
N ILE A 170 -3.98 -12.85 -14.20
CA ILE A 170 -3.84 -12.30 -12.83
C ILE A 170 -5.06 -12.66 -11.97
N HIS A 171 -6.27 -12.53 -12.53
CA HIS A 171 -7.49 -12.84 -11.79
C HIS A 171 -7.63 -14.33 -11.44
N GLU A 172 -7.27 -15.24 -12.36
CA GLU A 172 -7.28 -16.69 -12.10
C GLU A 172 -6.29 -17.06 -11.00
N HIS A 173 -5.10 -16.43 -10.99
CA HIS A 173 -4.11 -16.60 -9.94
C HIS A 173 -4.66 -16.18 -8.57
N ILE A 174 -5.24 -14.98 -8.48
CA ILE A 174 -5.86 -14.47 -7.25
C ILE A 174 -6.98 -15.39 -6.78
N ASP A 175 -7.85 -15.86 -7.68
CA ASP A 175 -8.96 -16.75 -7.34
C ASP A 175 -8.46 -18.10 -6.78
N MET A 176 -7.40 -18.66 -7.36
CA MET A 176 -6.75 -19.87 -6.82
C MET A 176 -6.13 -19.61 -5.44
N CYS A 177 -5.47 -18.47 -5.22
CA CYS A 177 -4.94 -18.09 -3.92
C CYS A 177 -6.06 -17.94 -2.86
N ILE A 178 -7.20 -17.34 -3.23
CA ILE A 178 -8.37 -17.21 -2.33
C ILE A 178 -8.89 -18.59 -1.94
N ILE A 179 -9.04 -19.50 -2.90
CA ILE A 179 -9.54 -20.87 -2.64
C ILE A 179 -8.57 -21.67 -1.75
N ASN A 180 -7.26 -21.52 -1.98
CA ASN A 180 -6.22 -22.21 -1.22
C ASN A 180 -5.98 -21.62 0.18
N SER A 181 -6.52 -20.44 0.49
CA SER A 181 -6.35 -19.78 1.77
C SER A 181 -7.36 -20.26 2.83
N ASN A 182 -6.85 -20.63 4.00
CA ASN A 182 -7.62 -21.27 5.08
C ASN A 182 -7.99 -20.35 6.25
N THR A 183 -7.41 -19.14 6.31
CA THR A 183 -7.73 -18.12 7.33
C THR A 183 -8.24 -16.85 6.65
N GLN A 184 -8.99 -16.02 7.39
CA GLN A 184 -9.41 -14.71 6.87
C GLN A 184 -8.20 -13.83 6.54
N THR A 185 -7.14 -13.83 7.37
CA THR A 185 -5.88 -13.13 7.08
C THR A 185 -5.32 -13.51 5.72
N LEU A 186 -5.14 -14.81 5.44
CA LEU A 186 -4.57 -15.28 4.18
C LEU A 186 -5.52 -15.06 3.00
N GLN A 187 -6.83 -15.19 3.20
CA GLN A 187 -7.84 -14.89 2.17
C GLN A 187 -7.86 -13.41 1.80
N THR A 188 -7.76 -12.51 2.79
CA THR A 188 -7.67 -11.06 2.54
C THR A 188 -6.34 -10.70 1.88
N THR A 189 -5.23 -11.31 2.30
CA THR A 189 -3.94 -11.17 1.60
C THR A 189 -4.07 -11.62 0.14
N ALA A 190 -4.62 -12.82 -0.11
CA ALA A 190 -4.82 -13.34 -1.46
C ALA A 190 -5.66 -12.40 -2.34
N LEU A 191 -6.76 -11.88 -1.81
CA LEU A 191 -7.66 -10.95 -2.50
C LEU A 191 -6.94 -9.68 -3.00
N LEU A 192 -5.95 -9.20 -2.23
CA LEU A 192 -5.39 -7.86 -2.41
C LEU A 192 -3.95 -7.86 -2.96
N HIS A 193 -3.16 -8.92 -2.78
CA HIS A 193 -1.70 -8.88 -2.93
C HIS A 193 -1.18 -8.49 -4.32
N ASP A 194 -2.00 -8.72 -5.34
CA ASP A 194 -1.62 -8.59 -6.75
C ASP A 194 -2.41 -7.52 -7.50
N LEU A 195 -3.30 -6.78 -6.82
CA LEU A 195 -4.12 -5.75 -7.46
C LEU A 195 -3.26 -4.67 -8.15
N GLY A 196 -2.09 -4.35 -7.60
CA GLY A 196 -1.14 -3.41 -8.18
C GLY A 196 -0.53 -3.85 -9.51
N LYS A 197 -0.63 -5.14 -9.90
CA LYS A 197 -0.10 -5.62 -11.19
C LYS A 197 -0.78 -4.94 -12.38
N THR A 198 -2.04 -4.52 -12.24
CA THR A 198 -2.81 -3.87 -13.32
C THR A 198 -2.22 -2.52 -13.75
N VAL A 199 -1.56 -1.82 -12.82
CA VAL A 199 -0.87 -0.54 -13.07
C VAL A 199 0.62 -0.76 -13.32
N CYS A 200 1.23 -1.71 -12.61
CA CYS A 200 2.68 -1.95 -12.65
C CYS A 200 3.18 -2.71 -13.89
N LYS A 201 2.28 -3.25 -14.74
CA LYS A 201 2.66 -3.98 -15.95
C LYS A 201 3.58 -3.15 -16.85
N ASN A 202 4.80 -3.65 -17.07
CA ASN A 202 5.75 -3.12 -18.03
C ASN A 202 6.61 -4.27 -18.58
N VAL A 203 6.52 -4.53 -19.89
CA VAL A 203 7.22 -5.59 -20.68
C VAL A 203 7.88 -6.67 -19.81
N GLY A 204 7.10 -7.69 -19.43
CA GLY A 204 7.60 -8.85 -18.67
C GLY A 204 7.92 -8.60 -17.18
N SER A 205 7.58 -7.43 -16.62
CA SER A 205 7.81 -7.08 -15.22
C SER A 205 6.61 -6.37 -14.57
N TYR A 206 6.49 -6.53 -13.25
CA TYR A 206 5.48 -5.87 -12.42
C TYR A 206 6.13 -5.10 -11.27
N LYS A 207 7.29 -4.47 -11.51
CA LYS A 207 8.08 -3.86 -10.44
C LYS A 207 7.25 -2.82 -9.66
N GLY A 208 7.17 -2.98 -8.32
CA GLY A 208 6.42 -2.10 -7.42
C GLY A 208 4.98 -2.53 -7.14
N HIS A 209 4.45 -3.59 -7.78
CA HIS A 209 3.08 -4.05 -7.53
C HIS A 209 2.83 -4.46 -6.07
N ASP A 210 3.84 -5.01 -5.39
CA ASP A 210 3.82 -5.35 -3.97
C ASP A 210 3.52 -4.12 -3.11
N LYS A 211 4.21 -3.01 -3.39
CA LYS A 211 4.02 -1.74 -2.69
C LYS A 211 2.66 -1.14 -2.99
N LEU A 212 2.30 -1.06 -4.27
CA LEU A 212 1.00 -0.50 -4.67
C LEU A 212 -0.18 -1.34 -4.15
N SER A 213 -0.06 -2.67 -4.18
CA SER A 213 -1.09 -3.55 -3.61
C SER A 213 -1.21 -3.39 -2.10
N SER A 214 -0.09 -3.22 -1.39
CA SER A 214 -0.13 -2.94 0.06
C SER A 214 -0.74 -1.57 0.37
N LEU A 215 -0.57 -0.59 -0.52
CA LEU A 215 -1.24 0.70 -0.43
C LEU A 215 -2.75 0.58 -0.68
N TYR A 216 -3.17 -0.15 -1.72
CA TYR A 216 -4.58 -0.47 -1.93
C TYR A 216 -5.19 -1.22 -0.75
N ALA A 217 -4.44 -2.11 -0.09
CA ALA A 217 -4.90 -2.77 1.13
C ALA A 217 -5.11 -1.78 2.29
N MET A 218 -4.24 -0.77 2.44
CA MET A 218 -4.44 0.29 3.43
C MET A 218 -5.72 1.10 3.14
N MET A 219 -5.97 1.45 1.87
CA MET A 219 -7.20 2.14 1.47
C MET A 219 -8.44 1.26 1.68
N PHE A 220 -8.34 -0.03 1.33
CA PHE A 220 -9.39 -1.02 1.54
C PHE A 220 -9.80 -1.07 3.02
N PHE A 221 -8.83 -1.21 3.93
CA PHE A 221 -9.12 -1.29 5.37
C PHE A 221 -9.58 0.03 5.99
N ASN A 222 -9.30 1.17 5.35
CA ASN A 222 -9.86 2.45 5.77
C ASN A 222 -11.38 2.52 5.51
N ASP A 223 -11.87 1.86 4.47
CA ASP A 223 -13.27 1.94 4.08
C ASP A 223 -14.14 0.76 4.57
N VAL A 224 -13.52 -0.32 5.06
CA VAL A 224 -14.25 -1.43 5.68
C VAL A 224 -14.86 -0.95 7.01
N GLU A 225 -16.17 -1.11 7.18
CA GLU A 225 -16.88 -0.64 8.40
C GLU A 225 -16.32 -1.25 9.70
N LYS A 226 -15.93 -2.52 9.63
CA LYS A 226 -15.39 -3.26 10.77
C LYS A 226 -14.51 -4.41 10.31
N SER A 227 -13.32 -4.49 10.88
CA SER A 227 -12.42 -5.64 10.77
C SER A 227 -11.98 -6.04 12.17
N THR A 228 -12.00 -7.33 12.46
CA THR A 228 -11.37 -7.91 13.66
C THR A 228 -9.93 -8.34 13.39
N LEU A 229 -9.47 -8.24 12.14
CA LEU A 229 -8.13 -8.63 11.73
C LEU A 229 -7.12 -7.55 12.11
N ASN A 230 -5.87 -7.97 12.31
CA ASN A 230 -4.76 -7.02 12.34
C ASN A 230 -4.45 -6.58 10.90
N ASN A 231 -5.10 -5.51 10.47
CA ASN A 231 -4.99 -4.96 9.11
C ASN A 231 -3.54 -4.61 8.75
N PHE A 232 -2.73 -4.14 9.72
CA PHE A 232 -1.33 -3.79 9.48
C PHE A 232 -0.44 -5.01 9.19
N ASP A 233 -0.73 -6.15 9.81
CA ASP A 233 -0.02 -7.40 9.49
C ASP A 233 -0.33 -7.83 8.05
N ILE A 234 -1.60 -7.75 7.63
CA ILE A 234 -2.02 -8.08 6.25
C ILE A 234 -1.33 -7.17 5.23
N ILE A 235 -1.33 -5.86 5.48
CA ILE A 235 -0.64 -4.88 4.63
C ILE A 235 0.85 -5.21 4.51
N GLU A 236 1.50 -5.60 5.61
CA GLU A 236 2.92 -5.96 5.58
C GLU A 236 3.16 -7.29 4.87
N ILE A 237 2.31 -8.31 5.05
CA ILE A 237 2.41 -9.58 4.32
C ILE A 237 2.38 -9.31 2.81
N ILE A 238 1.44 -8.47 2.36
CA ILE A 238 1.35 -8.06 0.96
C ILE A 238 2.63 -7.32 0.54
N ASN A 239 3.14 -6.38 1.34
CA ASN A 239 4.34 -5.63 0.99
C ASN A 239 5.60 -6.54 0.90
N GLN A 240 5.64 -7.66 1.61
CA GLN A 240 6.81 -8.56 1.66
C GLN A 240 6.68 -9.82 0.78
N HIS A 241 5.52 -10.09 0.17
CA HIS A 241 5.28 -11.39 -0.50
C HIS A 241 6.30 -11.70 -1.61
N MET A 242 6.69 -10.70 -2.40
CA MET A 242 7.73 -10.89 -3.43
C MET A 242 9.12 -11.14 -2.85
N GLN A 243 9.44 -10.52 -1.72
CA GLN A 243 10.72 -10.74 -1.03
C GLN A 243 10.76 -12.14 -0.41
N ALA A 244 9.63 -12.68 0.04
CA ALA A 244 9.53 -14.01 0.62
C ALA A 244 10.01 -15.12 -0.32
N HIS A 245 9.73 -15.04 -1.62
CA HIS A 245 10.23 -16.01 -2.61
C HIS A 245 11.76 -16.02 -2.73
N LYS A 246 12.43 -14.92 -2.36
CA LYS A 246 13.90 -14.80 -2.35
C LYS A 246 14.51 -15.07 -0.97
N GLY A 247 13.67 -15.24 0.05
CA GLY A 247 14.06 -15.20 1.45
C GLY A 247 14.09 -13.78 2.02
N ILE A 248 13.63 -13.65 3.26
CA ILE A 248 13.69 -12.41 4.03
C ILE A 248 14.99 -12.42 4.85
N SER A 249 15.86 -11.45 4.62
CA SER A 249 17.12 -11.32 5.35
C SER A 249 16.92 -10.81 6.78
N GLU A 250 17.85 -11.11 7.68
CA GLU A 250 17.86 -10.57 9.05
C GLU A 250 17.79 -9.04 9.07
N LYS A 251 18.46 -8.38 8.13
CA LYS A 251 18.40 -6.93 7.97
C LYS A 251 16.95 -6.47 7.75
N VAL A 252 16.21 -7.10 6.83
CA VAL A 252 14.81 -6.76 6.56
C VAL A 252 13.93 -7.04 7.77
N ILE A 253 14.17 -8.15 8.48
CA ILE A 253 13.45 -8.50 9.71
C ILE A 253 13.63 -7.40 10.77
N GLN A 254 14.87 -6.94 10.97
CA GLN A 254 15.19 -5.90 11.94
C GLN A 254 14.62 -4.53 11.54
N GLU A 255 14.90 -4.07 10.31
CA GLU A 255 14.45 -2.77 9.82
C GLU A 255 12.92 -2.66 9.75
N SER A 256 12.25 -3.75 9.36
CA SER A 256 10.78 -3.81 9.28
C SER A 256 10.15 -4.31 10.57
N LYS A 257 10.91 -4.58 11.64
CA LYS A 257 10.40 -5.08 12.93
C LYS A 257 9.42 -6.25 12.76
N LEU A 258 9.80 -7.25 11.96
CA LEU A 258 8.97 -8.43 11.70
C LEU A 258 9.07 -9.40 12.89
N ASN A 259 7.96 -9.64 13.57
CA ASN A 259 7.90 -10.65 14.63
C ASN A 259 7.66 -12.06 14.05
N SER A 260 7.80 -13.08 14.89
CA SER A 260 7.65 -14.49 14.50
C SER A 260 6.27 -14.81 13.91
N TYR A 261 5.21 -14.18 14.41
CA TYR A 261 3.86 -14.36 13.89
C TYR A 261 3.74 -13.87 12.44
N ILE A 262 4.19 -12.65 12.15
CA ILE A 262 4.15 -12.07 10.79
C ILE A 262 5.03 -12.90 9.84
N LEU A 263 6.22 -13.30 10.28
CA LEU A 263 7.11 -14.14 9.47
C LEU A 263 6.46 -15.48 9.10
N ASN A 264 5.76 -16.11 10.04
CA ASN A 264 5.00 -17.33 9.78
C ASN A 264 3.86 -17.08 8.77
N GLN A 265 3.11 -15.98 8.89
CA GLN A 265 2.05 -15.64 7.93
C GLN A 265 2.61 -15.36 6.52
N ILE A 266 3.76 -14.69 6.43
CA ILE A 266 4.44 -14.46 5.14
C ILE A 266 4.84 -15.79 4.48
N GLU A 267 5.42 -16.72 5.25
CA GLU A 267 5.83 -18.02 4.71
C GLU A 267 4.61 -18.86 4.31
N LEU A 268 3.53 -18.85 5.10
CA LEU A 268 2.27 -19.51 4.74
C LEU A 268 1.68 -18.94 3.45
N PHE A 269 1.68 -17.61 3.29
CA PHE A 269 1.16 -16.99 2.09
C PHE A 269 2.02 -17.30 0.85
N LYS A 270 3.36 -17.28 0.99
CA LYS A 270 4.28 -17.70 -0.08
C LYS A 270 3.97 -19.11 -0.58
N GLN A 271 3.70 -20.06 0.32
CA GLN A 271 3.34 -21.43 -0.06
C GLN A 271 2.01 -21.48 -0.83
N ILE A 272 1.02 -20.69 -0.43
CA ILE A 272 -0.26 -20.56 -1.14
C ILE A 272 -0.04 -19.96 -2.53
N ASP A 273 0.75 -18.89 -2.63
CA ASP A 273 1.08 -18.22 -3.89
C ASP A 273 1.77 -19.18 -4.85
N GLU A 274 2.80 -19.90 -4.40
CA GLU A 274 3.55 -20.88 -5.23
C GLU A 274 2.65 -22.03 -5.68
N LYS A 275 1.80 -22.56 -4.79
CA LYS A 275 0.85 -23.63 -5.11
C LYS A 275 -0.20 -23.18 -6.14
N SER A 276 -0.49 -21.88 -6.21
CA SER A 276 -1.53 -21.31 -7.06
C SER A 276 -1.01 -20.85 -8.42
N ARG A 277 0.22 -21.21 -8.80
CA ARG A 277 0.79 -20.93 -10.13
C ARG A 277 0.54 -22.10 -11.09
N ARG A 278 0.19 -21.81 -12.34
CA ARG A 278 0.15 -22.81 -13.43
C ARG A 278 1.32 -22.60 -14.36
N THR A 279 2.36 -23.41 -14.18
CA THR A 279 3.50 -23.44 -15.11
C THR A 279 3.23 -24.42 -16.24
N GLY A 280 3.54 -24.05 -17.48
CA GLY A 280 3.56 -24.99 -18.60
C GLY A 280 4.67 -26.02 -18.44
N LYS A 281 4.32 -27.23 -18.00
CA LYS A 281 5.11 -28.45 -18.18
C LYS A 281 4.23 -29.50 -18.82
#